data_AF-A0A935S4P5-F1
#
_entry.id   AF-A0A935S4P5-F1
#
_cell.length_a   1.000
_cell.length_b   1.000
_cell.length_c   1.000
_cell.angle_alpha   90.00
_cell.angle_beta   90.00
_cell.angle_gamma   90.00
#
_symmetry.space_group_name_H-M   'P 1'
#
loop_
_entity.id
_entity.type
_entity.pdbx_description
1 polymer ?
#
loop_
_entity_poly.entity_id
_entity_poly.type
_entity_poly.pdbx_seq_one_letter_code
_entity_poly.pdbx_strand_id
1 'polypeptide(L)'
;MRYIIAVDSLKFKPGGAYFSAFAAIDFPGTTKRIAFRGSNIKFNPTGVVGGEQARIYLASSQTIQINPTVRLRLLDNGENWVEWDCDGFKAIHLVGNFEFSKNKIRPDSTVNNDTIVKASFSIYTQNIHDFVTMVNIKPFCIAGLKGWSFRVDQASVDMSELANAPGFGFPQGYPTQNLASPQAWTGFSLKSLTIRLPREVSKTGKKTEIVASNMMIDNMGFTGNIQVNNLFNSSEGSMSGWAFSVDELGAGFITNRLTSGHLKGGVNIPIMGETQTLQYTADINHSYATGQTAYNFLINPANNISFNVFSAKVSLNNNSKINVYVQNGNFKPSANLSGSIIFDGAKVNSNGGSLAFQNLTLITEAPYITSGLFTLHNIGGGQMRAHNYPININEITLGINQGAPILGFNVGLNLSAQPGNSLSVGTGVLLKGKINTSSQTYNGEYPVTHTKTKWEFDRVTITGFSIDLQTSPFTLKGSVLFKEDDPVYGNGFMGTLDLTVKKFMDDPGSVSVCFGSKSDYKYFYLDAKIPAAFQLGTQVTITRLIGGLYYHMSPNKTTELDMINLNKNYTGAAGNALVYTPTPKYISWIKRRREL
;
A
#
# COMPACT_ATOMS: atom_id res chain seq x y z
N MET A 1 18.73 1.13 57.98
CA MET A 1 19.82 0.16 57.68
C MET A 1 20.57 -0.14 58.98
N ARG A 2 20.84 -1.42 59.29
CA ARG A 2 21.69 -1.78 60.43
C ARG A 2 23.07 -2.15 59.89
N TYR A 3 24.06 -1.29 60.10
CA TYR A 3 25.46 -1.58 59.79
C TYR A 3 26.28 -1.59 61.08
N ILE A 4 27.34 -2.38 61.09
CA ILE A 4 28.33 -2.41 62.17
C ILE A 4 29.68 -2.18 61.50
N ILE A 5 30.38 -1.13 61.92
CA ILE A 5 31.80 -0.92 61.58
C ILE A 5 32.60 -1.30 62.82
N ALA A 6 33.36 -2.39 62.73
CA ALA A 6 34.20 -2.88 63.81
C ALA A 6 35.65 -2.43 63.58
N VAL A 7 36.23 -1.75 64.57
CA VAL A 7 37.65 -1.40 64.59
C VAL A 7 38.42 -2.57 65.19
N ASP A 8 39.38 -3.10 64.43
CA ASP A 8 40.10 -4.34 64.75
C ASP A 8 41.47 -4.09 65.40
N SER A 9 42.17 -3.04 64.98
CA SER A 9 43.55 -2.77 65.44
C SER A 9 43.88 -1.28 65.40
N LEU A 10 44.69 -0.79 66.35
CA LEU A 10 45.21 0.58 66.38
C LEU A 10 46.74 0.57 66.31
N LYS A 11 47.33 1.51 65.55
CA LYS A 11 48.77 1.68 65.34
C LYS A 11 49.15 3.15 65.45
N PHE A 12 50.01 3.50 66.39
CA PHE A 12 50.54 4.85 66.56
C PHE A 12 51.95 4.93 65.97
N LYS A 13 52.18 5.84 65.02
CA LYS A 13 53.47 6.09 64.37
C LYS A 13 53.83 7.58 64.47
N PRO A 14 55.12 7.96 64.36
CA PRO A 14 55.52 9.38 64.34
C PRO A 14 54.80 10.22 63.28
N GLY A 15 54.43 9.62 62.13
CA GLY A 15 53.69 10.28 61.05
C GLY A 15 52.15 10.22 61.14
N GLY A 16 51.58 9.69 62.24
CA GLY A 16 50.14 9.64 62.47
C GLY A 16 49.64 8.36 63.15
N ALA A 17 48.36 8.36 63.53
CA ALA A 17 47.67 7.20 64.08
C ALA A 17 46.79 6.53 63.02
N TYR A 18 46.76 5.20 63.02
CA TYR A 18 46.09 4.40 62.00
C TYR A 18 45.30 3.24 62.61
N PHE A 19 44.20 2.82 61.99
CA PHE A 19 43.50 1.60 62.37
C PHE A 19 43.09 0.73 61.16
N SER A 20 42.63 -0.47 61.45
CA SER A 20 41.94 -1.35 60.50
C SER A 20 40.48 -1.45 60.91
N ALA A 21 39.57 -1.45 59.93
CA ALA A 21 38.14 -1.56 60.19
C ALA A 21 37.47 -2.53 59.22
N PHE A 22 36.37 -3.13 59.69
CA PHE A 22 35.56 -4.05 58.93
C PHE A 22 34.09 -3.63 59.00
N ALA A 23 33.35 -3.83 57.92
CA ALA A 23 31.90 -3.71 57.94
C ALA A 23 31.25 -4.92 57.31
N ALA A 24 30.06 -5.26 57.79
CA ALA A 24 29.18 -6.22 57.15
C ALA A 24 27.86 -5.51 56.82
N ILE A 25 27.50 -5.46 55.54
CA ILE A 25 26.29 -4.79 55.05
C ILE A 25 25.30 -5.84 54.57
N ASP A 26 24.05 -5.70 54.99
CA ASP A 26 22.93 -6.50 54.48
C ASP A 26 22.64 -6.06 53.02
N PHE A 27 22.59 -7.02 52.10
CA PHE A 27 22.29 -6.74 50.69
C PHE A 27 20.82 -7.08 50.38
N PRO A 28 20.04 -6.17 49.77
CA PRO A 28 18.65 -6.44 49.42
C PRO A 28 18.49 -7.72 48.59
N GLY A 29 17.49 -8.55 48.94
CA GLY A 29 17.18 -9.78 48.21
C GLY A 29 18.03 -11.00 48.57
N THR A 30 18.90 -10.92 49.57
CA THR A 30 19.63 -12.07 50.12
C THR A 30 19.81 -11.96 51.64
N THR A 31 19.95 -13.09 52.33
CA THR A 31 20.33 -13.14 53.74
C THR A 31 21.85 -13.11 53.92
N LYS A 32 22.63 -13.18 52.83
CA LYS A 32 24.09 -13.08 52.87
C LYS A 32 24.52 -11.63 53.08
N ARG A 33 25.41 -11.42 54.06
CA ARG A 33 26.08 -10.13 54.27
C ARG A 33 27.31 -10.00 53.40
N ILE A 34 27.56 -8.78 52.93
CA ILE A 34 28.76 -8.43 52.17
C ILE A 34 29.76 -7.80 53.13
N ALA A 35 30.95 -8.40 53.24
CA ALA A 35 32.00 -7.94 54.12
C ALA A 35 32.97 -6.98 53.41
N PHE A 36 33.31 -5.89 54.09
CA PHE A 36 34.26 -4.87 53.67
C PHE A 36 35.37 -4.74 54.70
N ARG A 37 36.57 -4.37 54.26
CA ARG A 37 37.78 -4.18 55.07
C ARG A 37 38.54 -2.94 54.60
N GLY A 38 39.00 -2.13 55.54
CA GLY A 38 40.02 -1.11 55.30
C GLY A 38 41.19 -1.31 56.26
N SER A 39 42.39 -0.96 55.80
CA SER A 39 43.62 -1.02 56.59
C SER A 39 44.36 0.31 56.47
N ASN A 40 45.11 0.68 57.52
CA ASN A 40 45.83 1.94 57.58
C ASN A 40 44.92 3.18 57.44
N ILE A 41 43.71 3.13 57.99
CA ILE A 41 42.79 4.27 58.03
C ILE A 41 43.34 5.29 59.02
N LYS A 42 43.67 6.50 58.54
CA LYS A 42 44.28 7.55 59.36
C LYS A 42 43.24 8.23 60.24
N PHE A 43 43.59 8.47 61.50
CA PHE A 43 42.76 9.19 62.47
C PHE A 43 43.59 10.15 63.31
N ASN A 44 42.91 11.09 63.95
CA ASN A 44 43.46 12.08 64.86
C ASN A 44 42.50 12.24 66.07
N PRO A 45 42.81 13.12 67.05
CA PRO A 45 41.93 13.32 68.20
C PRO A 45 40.51 13.82 67.87
N THR A 46 40.30 14.39 66.68
CA THR A 46 38.97 14.83 66.21
C THR A 46 38.23 13.73 65.44
N GLY A 47 38.85 12.57 65.23
CA GLY A 47 38.23 11.40 64.60
C GLY A 47 38.93 10.90 63.34
N VAL A 48 38.20 10.22 62.47
CA VAL A 48 38.70 9.71 61.19
C VAL A 48 39.01 10.89 60.26
N VAL A 49 40.20 10.91 59.64
CA VAL A 49 40.62 12.03 58.76
C VAL A 49 39.78 12.10 57.46
N GLY A 50 38.94 11.09 57.20
CA GLY A 50 37.96 11.06 56.10
C GLY A 50 38.60 10.96 54.72
N GLY A 51 37.78 11.06 53.67
CA GLY A 51 38.21 10.94 52.27
C GLY A 51 38.48 9.51 51.82
N GLU A 52 39.10 9.35 50.65
CA GLU A 52 39.30 8.02 50.04
C GLU A 52 40.13 7.07 50.92
N GLN A 53 41.07 7.60 51.72
CA GLN A 53 41.88 6.84 52.68
C GLN A 53 41.07 6.19 53.81
N ALA A 54 39.83 6.62 54.03
CA ALA A 54 38.92 6.05 55.03
C ALA A 54 37.99 4.98 54.44
N ARG A 55 37.94 4.82 53.10
CA ARG A 55 37.11 3.81 52.44
C ARG A 55 37.48 2.41 52.93
N ILE A 56 36.46 1.59 53.14
CA ILE A 56 36.60 0.16 53.34
C ILE A 56 36.18 -0.54 52.05
N TYR A 57 37.04 -1.41 51.54
CA TYR A 57 36.87 -2.09 50.25
C TYR A 57 36.33 -3.50 50.46
N LEU A 58 35.70 -4.07 49.44
CA LEU A 58 35.19 -5.45 49.50
C LEU A 58 36.29 -6.40 50.00
N ALA A 59 36.03 -7.14 51.09
CA ALA A 59 37.09 -7.91 51.76
C ALA A 59 37.56 -9.14 50.95
N SER A 60 36.71 -9.63 50.04
CA SER A 60 37.01 -10.69 49.08
C SER A 60 35.91 -10.75 48.02
N SER A 61 36.22 -11.25 46.83
CA SER A 61 35.23 -11.41 45.75
C SER A 61 34.04 -12.27 46.23
N GLN A 62 32.82 -11.76 46.05
CA GLN A 62 31.59 -12.43 46.50
C GLN A 62 30.86 -13.09 45.33
N THR A 63 30.35 -14.30 45.58
CA THR A 63 29.38 -14.96 44.69
C THR A 63 28.13 -15.29 45.49
N ILE A 64 27.04 -14.61 45.18
CA ILE A 64 25.75 -14.73 45.85
C ILE A 64 24.78 -15.41 44.88
N GLN A 65 24.33 -16.62 45.20
CA GLN A 65 23.31 -17.28 44.40
C GLN A 65 21.97 -16.58 44.63
N ILE A 66 21.39 -16.00 43.58
CA ILE A 66 20.07 -15.35 43.66
C ILE A 66 18.97 -16.39 43.49
N ASN A 67 19.12 -17.28 42.51
CA ASN A 67 18.25 -18.43 42.25
C ASN A 67 19.05 -19.48 41.43
N PRO A 68 18.52 -20.66 41.08
CA PRO A 68 19.28 -21.68 40.34
C PRO A 68 19.88 -21.24 38.98
N THR A 69 19.41 -20.14 38.40
CA THR A 69 19.82 -19.64 37.08
C THR A 69 20.72 -18.41 37.15
N VAL A 70 20.62 -17.60 38.20
CA VAL A 70 21.31 -16.30 38.30
C VAL A 70 22.15 -16.24 39.57
N ARG A 71 23.41 -15.82 39.41
CA ARG A 71 24.30 -15.49 40.52
C ARG A 71 24.79 -14.05 40.40
N LEU A 72 24.82 -13.34 41.51
CA LEU A 72 25.46 -12.04 41.62
C LEU A 72 26.95 -12.24 41.94
N ARG A 73 27.82 -11.58 41.17
CA ARG A 73 29.26 -11.58 41.37
C ARG A 73 29.77 -10.16 41.59
N LEU A 74 30.40 -9.95 42.75
CA LEU A 74 31.10 -8.72 43.11
C LEU A 74 32.60 -9.02 43.18
N LEU A 75 33.40 -8.19 42.54
CA LEU A 75 34.84 -8.38 42.46
C LEU A 75 35.57 -7.57 43.51
N ASP A 76 36.57 -8.19 44.13
CA ASP A 76 37.56 -7.50 44.96
C ASP A 76 38.66 -6.96 44.04
N ASN A 77 38.35 -5.86 43.36
CA ASN A 77 39.21 -5.16 42.41
C ASN A 77 39.33 -3.66 42.72
N GLY A 78 38.91 -3.23 43.92
CA GLY A 78 38.88 -1.83 44.34
C GLY A 78 37.64 -1.03 43.91
N GLU A 79 36.73 -1.59 43.10
CA GLU A 79 35.52 -0.89 42.64
C GLU A 79 34.31 -1.05 43.58
N ASN A 80 34.41 -1.92 44.58
CA ASN A 80 33.35 -2.15 45.57
C ASN A 80 33.82 -1.64 46.93
N TRP A 81 33.20 -0.58 47.45
CA TRP A 81 33.64 0.07 48.68
C TRP A 81 32.51 0.81 49.41
N VAL A 82 32.77 1.13 50.68
CA VAL A 82 31.89 1.91 51.55
C VAL A 82 32.66 3.13 52.06
N GLU A 83 32.04 4.29 51.94
CA GLU A 83 32.45 5.54 52.57
C GLU A 83 31.73 5.70 53.90
N TRP A 84 32.47 6.14 54.90
CA TRP A 84 31.99 6.38 56.25
C TRP A 84 32.87 7.42 56.95
N ASP A 85 32.37 7.98 58.04
CA ASP A 85 33.12 8.85 58.94
C ASP A 85 32.64 8.72 60.40
N CYS A 86 32.95 9.70 61.23
CA CYS A 86 32.55 9.73 62.63
C CYS A 86 31.02 9.74 62.83
N ASP A 87 30.25 10.20 61.84
CA ASP A 87 28.78 10.21 61.87
C ASP A 87 28.19 8.91 61.29
N GLY A 88 29.05 8.02 60.80
CA GLY A 88 28.70 6.67 60.36
C GLY A 88 28.74 6.51 58.84
N PHE A 89 27.82 5.70 58.30
CA PHE A 89 27.73 5.40 56.87
C PHE A 89 27.47 6.66 56.04
N LYS A 90 28.25 6.87 54.98
CA LYS A 90 28.08 7.98 54.03
C LYS A 90 27.55 7.53 52.68
N ALA A 91 28.21 6.55 52.08
CA ALA A 91 27.87 6.06 50.76
C ALA A 91 28.40 4.65 50.52
N ILE A 92 27.83 3.97 49.54
CA ILE A 92 28.32 2.70 49.02
C ILE A 92 28.46 2.78 47.52
N HIS A 93 29.56 2.24 47.01
CA HIS A 93 29.78 1.99 45.59
C HIS A 93 29.83 0.49 45.36
N LEU A 94 28.93 -0.02 44.51
CA LEU A 94 28.86 -1.43 44.12
C LEU A 94 28.94 -1.57 42.61
N VAL A 95 29.91 -2.35 42.15
CA VAL A 95 30.08 -2.74 40.75
C VAL A 95 30.04 -4.26 40.66
N GLY A 96 29.08 -4.76 39.90
CA GLY A 96 28.76 -6.19 39.89
C GLY A 96 28.23 -6.71 38.57
N ASN A 97 28.18 -8.04 38.48
CA ASN A 97 27.59 -8.74 37.36
C ASN A 97 26.56 -9.75 37.89
N PHE A 98 25.35 -9.71 37.35
CA PHE A 98 24.46 -10.87 37.36
C PHE A 98 24.90 -11.80 36.24
N GLU A 99 25.44 -12.95 36.61
CA GLU A 99 25.89 -13.99 35.70
C GLU A 99 24.80 -15.04 35.56
N PHE A 100 24.41 -15.31 34.31
CA PHE A 100 23.34 -16.26 34.01
C PHE A 100 23.90 -17.63 33.64
N SER A 101 23.20 -18.68 34.07
CA SER A 101 23.56 -20.05 33.74
C SER A 101 23.57 -20.30 32.23
N LYS A 102 24.70 -20.79 31.71
CA LYS A 102 24.88 -21.20 30.30
C LYS A 102 23.89 -22.27 29.82
N ASN A 103 23.22 -22.95 30.75
CA ASN A 103 22.20 -23.96 30.44
C ASN A 103 20.83 -23.33 30.14
N LYS A 104 20.65 -22.02 30.42
CA LYS A 104 19.41 -21.29 30.18
C LYS A 104 19.58 -20.23 29.11
N ILE A 105 20.59 -19.37 29.22
CA ILE A 105 20.94 -18.38 28.19
C ILE A 105 22.45 -18.38 27.94
N ARG A 106 22.84 -18.05 26.71
CA ARG A 106 24.24 -18.05 26.25
C ARG A 106 24.53 -16.76 25.50
N PRO A 107 25.76 -16.26 25.51
CA PRO A 107 26.13 -15.13 24.66
C PRO A 107 25.84 -15.44 23.19
N ASP A 108 25.38 -14.43 22.46
CA ASP A 108 25.24 -14.55 21.01
C ASP A 108 26.63 -14.49 20.39
N SER A 109 27.16 -15.67 20.06
CA SER A 109 28.51 -15.85 19.51
C SER A 109 28.71 -15.19 18.15
N THR A 110 27.65 -14.70 17.51
CA THR A 110 27.76 -13.96 16.24
C THR A 110 28.16 -12.50 16.43
N VAL A 111 28.00 -11.96 17.64
CA VAL A 111 28.22 -10.54 17.94
C VAL A 111 29.11 -10.29 19.14
N ASN A 112 29.37 -11.28 19.98
CA ASN A 112 30.37 -11.17 21.05
C ASN A 112 30.98 -12.53 21.44
N ASN A 113 32.17 -12.49 22.04
CA ASN A 113 32.97 -13.68 22.38
C ASN A 113 32.89 -14.04 23.88
N ASP A 114 31.89 -13.56 24.61
CA ASP A 114 31.76 -13.86 26.03
C ASP A 114 31.43 -15.36 26.22
N THR A 115 31.86 -15.94 27.34
CA THR A 115 31.59 -17.35 27.68
C THR A 115 30.34 -17.54 28.54
N ILE A 116 29.84 -16.45 29.12
CA ILE A 116 28.66 -16.39 29.99
C ILE A 116 27.95 -15.05 29.77
N VAL A 117 26.62 -15.06 29.81
CA VAL A 117 25.85 -13.81 29.74
C VAL A 117 25.99 -13.08 31.07
N LYS A 118 26.31 -11.79 31.01
CA LYS A 118 26.46 -10.90 32.16
C LYS A 118 25.55 -9.70 32.00
N ALA A 119 24.77 -9.41 33.03
CA ALA A 119 24.12 -8.12 33.21
C ALA A 119 24.93 -7.33 34.25
N SER A 120 25.73 -6.37 33.77
CA SER A 120 26.61 -5.56 34.59
C SER A 120 25.87 -4.34 35.12
N PHE A 121 26.15 -3.95 36.36
CA PHE A 121 25.60 -2.74 36.99
C PHE A 121 26.68 -2.00 37.79
N SER A 122 26.44 -0.71 38.01
CA SER A 122 27.20 0.15 38.89
C SER A 122 26.22 1.02 39.68
N ILE A 123 26.37 1.05 41.00
CA ILE A 123 25.53 1.83 41.92
C ILE A 123 26.44 2.63 42.83
N TYR A 124 26.27 3.94 42.88
CA TYR A 124 26.79 4.79 43.94
C TYR A 124 25.60 5.45 44.64
N THR A 125 25.40 5.17 45.92
CA THR A 125 24.28 5.74 46.68
C THR A 125 24.63 6.00 48.14
N GLN A 126 24.01 7.04 48.70
CA GLN A 126 24.02 7.35 50.13
C GLN A 126 22.93 6.58 50.91
N ASN A 127 22.04 5.88 50.21
CA ASN A 127 21.01 5.06 50.80
C ASN A 127 20.70 3.85 49.90
N ILE A 128 20.94 2.63 50.38
CA ILE A 128 20.74 1.41 49.57
C ILE A 128 19.28 1.15 49.16
N HIS A 129 18.33 1.86 49.76
CA HIS A 129 16.91 1.81 49.41
C HIS A 129 16.49 2.89 48.42
N ASP A 130 17.39 3.83 48.11
CA ASP A 130 17.18 4.98 47.22
C ASP A 130 18.35 5.01 46.23
N PHE A 131 18.17 4.31 45.12
CA PHE A 131 19.22 4.18 44.12
C PHE A 131 18.64 4.11 42.73
N VAL A 132 19.48 4.54 41.78
CA VAL A 132 19.24 4.35 40.35
C VAL A 132 20.39 3.53 39.79
N THR A 133 20.06 2.51 39.00
CA THR A 133 21.09 1.73 38.33
C THR A 133 20.74 1.42 36.89
N MET A 134 21.74 1.56 36.03
CA MET A 134 21.67 1.06 34.67
C MET A 134 22.28 -0.33 34.61
N VAL A 135 21.61 -1.20 33.86
CA VAL A 135 22.02 -2.57 33.61
C VAL A 135 22.42 -2.70 32.14
N ASN A 136 23.65 -3.14 31.92
CA ASN A 136 24.17 -3.43 30.59
C ASN A 136 24.28 -4.94 30.38
N ILE A 137 23.61 -5.47 29.37
CA ILE A 137 23.66 -6.88 29.00
C ILE A 137 23.97 -6.99 27.51
N LYS A 138 25.07 -7.68 27.19
CA LYS A 138 25.44 -7.94 25.79
C LYS A 138 24.43 -8.90 25.14
N PRO A 139 24.30 -8.90 23.80
CA PRO A 139 23.35 -9.76 23.13
C PRO A 139 23.53 -11.25 23.47
N PHE A 140 22.41 -11.94 23.60
CA PHE A 140 22.36 -13.32 24.05
C PHE A 140 21.30 -14.14 23.29
N CYS A 141 21.40 -15.46 23.41
CA CYS A 141 20.47 -16.45 22.87
C CYS A 141 19.93 -17.33 24.01
N ILE A 142 18.78 -17.97 23.80
CA ILE A 142 18.26 -19.00 24.71
C ILE A 142 18.97 -20.33 24.41
N ALA A 143 19.45 -21.02 25.45
CA ALA A 143 20.13 -22.30 25.29
C ALA A 143 19.16 -23.35 24.70
N GLY A 144 19.59 -24.04 23.65
CA GLY A 144 18.77 -25.04 22.93
C GLY A 144 17.87 -24.45 21.85
N LEU A 145 17.72 -23.12 21.77
CA LEU A 145 16.88 -22.44 20.79
C LEU A 145 17.75 -21.86 19.66
N LYS A 146 17.76 -22.51 18.49
CA LYS A 146 18.60 -22.10 17.35
C LYS A 146 17.99 -20.93 16.59
N GLY A 147 18.83 -19.99 16.16
CA GLY A 147 18.45 -18.89 15.25
C GLY A 147 17.82 -17.66 15.91
N TRP A 148 17.50 -17.75 17.21
CA TRP A 148 16.98 -16.64 18.03
C TRP A 148 18.11 -15.80 18.61
N SER A 149 17.92 -14.48 18.70
CA SER A 149 18.86 -13.56 19.33
C SER A 149 18.11 -12.43 20.03
N PHE A 150 18.61 -12.02 21.19
CA PHE A 150 18.05 -11.00 22.06
C PHE A 150 19.10 -9.91 22.26
N ARG A 151 18.71 -8.66 22.03
CA ARG A 151 19.54 -7.48 22.26
C ARG A 151 18.79 -6.50 23.12
N VAL A 152 19.38 -6.11 24.23
CA VAL A 152 18.89 -5.06 25.11
C VAL A 152 19.77 -3.82 24.90
N ASP A 153 19.17 -2.66 24.70
CA ASP A 153 19.83 -1.36 24.73
C ASP A 153 19.26 -0.59 25.91
N GLN A 154 20.12 -0.30 26.90
CA GLN A 154 19.83 0.48 28.12
C GLN A 154 18.57 0.03 28.88
N ALA A 155 18.78 -0.72 29.96
CA ALA A 155 17.76 -0.97 30.96
C ALA A 155 18.15 -0.28 32.27
N SER A 156 17.18 0.19 33.05
CA SER A 156 17.41 0.75 34.38
C SER A 156 16.34 0.31 35.37
N VAL A 157 16.77 0.17 36.61
CA VAL A 157 15.90 0.06 37.78
C VAL A 157 16.07 1.34 38.55
N ASP A 158 14.97 2.02 38.78
CA ASP A 158 14.90 3.28 39.50
C ASP A 158 14.07 3.10 40.76
N MET A 159 14.74 3.23 41.91
CA MET A 159 14.12 3.18 43.22
C MET A 159 14.27 4.51 43.94
N SER A 160 14.68 5.56 43.21
CA SER A 160 14.95 6.88 43.79
C SER A 160 13.76 7.80 43.69
N GLU A 161 13.52 8.57 44.73
CA GLU A 161 12.53 9.66 44.69
C GLU A 161 13.17 11.03 44.41
N LEU A 162 14.50 11.06 44.23
CA LEU A 162 15.31 12.27 44.16
C LEU A 162 15.94 12.51 42.78
N ALA A 163 16.15 11.45 42.00
CA ALA A 163 16.79 11.52 40.68
C ALA A 163 16.34 10.36 39.79
N ASN A 164 16.44 10.54 38.47
CA ASN A 164 16.19 9.48 37.49
C ASN A 164 17.49 9.01 36.81
N ALA A 165 17.43 7.88 36.09
CA ALA A 165 18.56 7.36 35.33
C ALA A 165 19.06 8.35 34.25
N PRO A 166 20.37 8.43 33.98
CA PRO A 166 20.89 9.30 32.91
C PRO A 166 20.25 8.99 31.55
N GLY A 167 19.71 10.02 30.89
CA GLY A 167 19.02 9.87 29.61
C GLY A 167 17.60 9.31 29.71
N PHE A 168 17.08 9.11 30.92
CA PHE A 168 15.66 8.81 31.13
C PHE A 168 14.80 10.00 30.70
N GLY A 169 13.70 9.71 30.02
CA GLY A 169 12.70 10.68 29.63
C GLY A 169 11.34 10.02 29.52
N PHE A 170 10.32 10.72 29.98
CA PHE A 170 8.94 10.25 29.89
C PHE A 170 8.47 10.24 28.43
N PRO A 171 7.89 9.14 27.93
CA PRO A 171 7.21 9.12 26.66
C PRO A 171 6.09 10.16 26.60
N GLN A 172 5.83 10.68 25.40
CA GLN A 172 4.77 11.66 25.20
C GLN A 172 3.42 11.11 25.66
N GLY A 173 2.69 11.90 26.44
CA GLY A 173 1.37 11.54 26.98
C GLY A 173 1.40 10.82 28.33
N TYR A 174 2.58 10.48 28.87
CA TYR A 174 2.69 9.91 30.21
C TYR A 174 2.27 10.95 31.28
N PRO A 175 1.45 10.56 32.29
CA PRO A 175 0.80 11.49 33.20
C PRO A 175 1.72 11.93 34.35
N THR A 176 2.76 12.72 34.04
CA THR A 176 3.73 13.21 35.03
C THR A 176 3.11 14.04 36.15
N GLN A 177 1.95 14.65 35.92
CA GLN A 177 1.19 15.39 36.93
C GLN A 177 0.66 14.52 38.09
N ASN A 178 0.62 13.19 37.91
CA ASN A 178 0.26 12.25 38.97
C ASN A 178 1.46 11.90 39.88
N LEU A 179 2.66 12.38 39.54
CA LEU A 179 3.86 12.24 40.36
C LEU A 179 4.01 13.46 41.27
N ALA A 180 4.62 13.27 42.45
CA ALA A 180 4.96 14.39 43.34
C ALA A 180 5.95 15.37 42.69
N SER A 181 6.89 14.82 41.91
CA SER A 181 7.78 15.54 41.00
C SER A 181 8.21 14.59 39.87
N PRO A 182 8.70 15.08 38.71
CA PRO A 182 9.25 14.21 37.68
C PRO A 182 10.42 13.32 38.15
N GLN A 183 11.16 13.73 39.18
CA GLN A 183 12.26 13.00 39.80
C GLN A 183 11.80 11.93 40.79
N ALA A 184 10.54 11.98 41.22
CA ALA A 184 9.97 11.01 42.14
C ALA A 184 9.47 9.72 41.45
N TRP A 185 9.80 9.54 40.16
CA TRP A 185 9.39 8.34 39.43
C TRP A 185 10.22 7.15 39.89
N THR A 186 9.54 6.06 40.21
CA THR A 186 10.18 4.77 40.54
C THR A 186 9.61 3.67 39.68
N GLY A 187 10.46 2.75 39.25
CA GLY A 187 10.07 1.64 38.41
C GLY A 187 11.19 1.04 37.59
N PHE A 188 10.79 0.29 36.58
CA PHE A 188 11.69 -0.30 35.60
C PHE A 188 11.57 0.45 34.28
N SER A 189 12.69 0.81 33.67
CA SER A 189 12.71 1.41 32.33
C SER A 189 13.66 0.66 31.39
N LEU A 190 13.28 0.61 30.12
CA LEU A 190 14.01 -0.07 29.06
C LEU A 190 13.88 0.76 27.79
N LYS A 191 15.00 1.22 27.28
CA LYS A 191 15.00 2.00 26.04
C LYS A 191 14.70 1.14 24.83
N SER A 192 15.34 -0.02 24.66
CA SER A 192 14.87 -1.00 23.68
C SER A 192 15.26 -2.45 23.97
N LEU A 193 14.38 -3.37 23.57
CA LEU A 193 14.65 -4.80 23.44
C LEU A 193 14.32 -5.22 22.00
N THR A 194 15.26 -5.88 21.34
CA THR A 194 15.05 -6.50 20.02
C THR A 194 15.20 -8.00 20.12
N ILE A 195 14.19 -8.73 19.64
CA ILE A 195 14.18 -10.19 19.52
C ILE A 195 14.17 -10.53 18.03
N ARG A 196 15.20 -11.20 17.56
CA ARG A 196 15.29 -11.71 16.18
C ARG A 196 14.79 -13.14 16.13
N LEU A 197 13.77 -13.38 15.31
CA LEU A 197 13.20 -14.70 15.09
C LEU A 197 14.09 -15.56 14.17
N PRO A 198 13.97 -16.90 14.23
CA PRO A 198 14.73 -17.79 13.38
C PRO A 198 14.19 -17.78 11.94
N ARG A 199 14.99 -18.30 11.00
CA ARG A 199 14.68 -18.22 9.56
C ARG A 199 13.41 -18.98 9.20
N GLU A 200 13.16 -20.07 9.90
CA GLU A 200 12.08 -21.03 9.69
C GLU A 200 10.68 -20.42 9.86
N VAL A 201 10.56 -19.34 10.66
CA VAL A 201 9.30 -18.61 10.86
C VAL A 201 9.29 -17.25 10.19
N SER A 202 10.38 -16.88 9.51
CA SER A 202 10.55 -15.58 8.85
C SER A 202 10.26 -15.70 7.36
N LYS A 203 9.18 -15.06 6.89
CA LYS A 203 8.59 -15.35 5.57
C LYS A 203 8.84 -14.29 4.48
N THR A 204 9.56 -13.22 4.81
CA THR A 204 9.78 -12.09 3.90
C THR A 204 11.18 -12.07 3.28
N GLY A 205 11.97 -13.14 3.46
CA GLY A 205 13.40 -13.16 3.09
C GLY A 205 14.29 -12.36 4.04
N LYS A 206 13.72 -11.60 4.98
CA LYS A 206 14.39 -10.96 6.12
C LYS A 206 13.94 -11.65 7.41
N LYS A 207 14.77 -11.60 8.47
CA LYS A 207 14.35 -12.09 9.79
C LYS A 207 13.22 -11.22 10.33
N THR A 208 12.17 -11.87 10.83
CA THR A 208 11.14 -11.18 11.61
C THR A 208 11.75 -10.71 12.93
N GLU A 209 11.49 -9.46 13.30
CA GLU A 209 12.02 -8.86 14.53
C GLU A 209 10.87 -8.36 15.39
N ILE A 210 10.90 -8.66 16.69
CA ILE A 210 10.00 -8.08 17.67
C ILE A 210 10.80 -7.04 18.45
N VAL A 211 10.29 -5.83 18.53
CA VAL A 211 10.94 -4.69 19.17
C VAL A 211 10.03 -4.12 20.24
N ALA A 212 10.53 -3.99 21.47
CA ALA A 212 9.94 -3.13 22.48
C ALA A 212 10.81 -1.88 22.62
N SER A 213 10.22 -0.69 22.68
CA SER A 213 10.96 0.57 22.83
C SER A 213 10.31 1.53 23.81
N ASN A 214 11.13 2.31 24.50
CA ASN A 214 10.73 3.30 25.52
C ASN A 214 9.77 2.69 26.56
N MET A 215 10.06 1.47 27.00
CA MET A 215 9.24 0.73 27.94
C MET A 215 9.48 1.22 29.36
N MET A 216 8.39 1.42 30.10
CA MET A 216 8.39 1.73 31.52
C MET A 216 7.34 0.85 32.22
N ILE A 217 7.67 0.37 33.41
CA ILE A 217 6.75 -0.35 34.29
C ILE A 217 6.87 0.29 35.67
N ASP A 218 5.77 0.85 36.15
CA ASP A 218 5.67 1.52 37.45
C ASP A 218 4.32 1.15 38.11
N ASN A 219 3.94 1.88 39.16
CA ASN A 219 2.67 1.70 39.85
C ASN A 219 1.43 2.08 39.00
N MET A 220 1.60 2.85 37.92
CA MET A 220 0.55 3.22 36.96
C MET A 220 0.42 2.20 35.81
N GLY A 221 1.43 1.34 35.63
CA GLY A 221 1.38 0.17 34.77
C GLY A 221 2.39 0.20 33.64
N PHE A 222 2.04 -0.43 32.51
CA PHE A 222 2.89 -0.53 31.34
C PHE A 222 2.77 0.69 30.44
N THR A 223 3.90 1.30 30.13
CA THR A 223 4.05 2.33 29.10
C THR A 223 5.14 1.89 28.12
N GLY A 224 4.97 2.14 26.82
CA GLY A 224 5.99 1.84 25.82
C GLY A 224 5.40 1.42 24.48
N ASN A 225 6.27 1.19 23.50
CA ASN A 225 5.88 0.73 22.17
C ASN A 225 6.32 -0.71 21.96
N ILE A 226 5.47 -1.50 21.30
CA ILE A 226 5.77 -2.85 20.83
C ILE A 226 5.56 -2.86 19.33
N GLN A 227 6.51 -3.43 18.59
CA GLN A 227 6.52 -3.47 17.14
C GLN A 227 7.01 -4.82 16.62
N VAL A 228 6.42 -5.30 15.53
CA VAL A 228 6.89 -6.46 14.78
C VAL A 228 7.25 -6.00 13.37
N ASN A 229 8.47 -6.33 12.96
CA ASN A 229 9.00 -6.04 11.64
C ASN A 229 9.04 -7.31 10.80
N ASN A 230 8.84 -7.16 9.49
CA ASN A 230 8.90 -8.24 8.50
C ASN A 230 7.90 -9.38 8.81
N LEU A 231 6.62 -9.04 9.00
CA LEU A 231 5.60 -9.98 9.48
C LEU A 231 5.16 -10.98 8.39
N PHE A 232 4.65 -10.48 7.26
CA PHE A 232 4.29 -11.31 6.11
C PHE A 232 4.37 -10.54 4.80
N ASN A 233 4.52 -11.27 3.69
CA ASN A 233 4.60 -10.70 2.35
C ASN A 233 3.24 -10.70 1.63
N SER A 234 3.15 -10.06 0.45
CA SER A 234 1.91 -9.92 -0.31
C SER A 234 1.25 -11.22 -0.78
N SER A 235 1.99 -12.33 -0.83
CA SER A 235 1.40 -13.63 -1.19
C SER A 235 0.56 -14.24 -0.06
N GLU A 236 0.74 -13.76 1.18
CA GLU A 236 0.07 -14.30 2.37
C GLU A 236 -1.13 -13.44 2.80
N GLY A 237 -1.03 -12.11 2.68
CA GLY A 237 -2.08 -11.18 3.08
C GLY A 237 -3.12 -10.95 2.00
N SER A 238 -4.40 -10.93 2.40
CA SER A 238 -5.51 -10.52 1.55
C SER A 238 -6.38 -9.46 2.23
N MET A 239 -6.65 -8.38 1.49
CA MET A 239 -7.52 -7.29 1.87
C MET A 239 -8.75 -7.34 0.96
N SER A 240 -9.66 -8.28 1.22
CA SER A 240 -10.78 -8.62 0.33
C SER A 240 -10.36 -8.91 -1.12
N GLY A 241 -9.30 -9.69 -1.30
CA GLY A 241 -8.82 -10.11 -2.63
C GLY A 241 -7.69 -9.27 -3.20
N TRP A 242 -7.41 -8.09 -2.63
CA TRP A 242 -6.16 -7.36 -2.91
C TRP A 242 -5.03 -7.94 -2.07
N ALA A 243 -3.94 -8.32 -2.72
CA ALA A 243 -2.76 -8.85 -2.04
C ALA A 243 -2.06 -7.72 -1.26
N PHE A 244 -1.64 -7.95 -0.02
CA PHE A 244 -0.93 -6.95 0.77
C PHE A 244 0.11 -7.56 1.72
N SER A 245 1.16 -6.82 2.04
CA SER A 245 2.18 -7.18 3.03
C SER A 245 2.03 -6.37 4.31
N VAL A 246 2.63 -6.86 5.40
CA VAL A 246 2.85 -6.08 6.62
C VAL A 246 4.34 -6.13 6.93
N ASP A 247 5.00 -5.01 6.63
CA ASP A 247 6.42 -4.79 6.88
C ASP A 247 6.65 -4.33 8.32
N GLU A 248 5.74 -3.52 8.88
CA GLU A 248 5.77 -3.10 10.29
C GLU A 248 4.34 -3.10 10.85
N LEU A 249 4.16 -3.68 12.04
CA LEU A 249 2.96 -3.59 12.87
C LEU A 249 3.38 -3.13 14.26
N GLY A 250 2.86 -2.00 14.73
CA GLY A 250 3.21 -1.48 16.04
C GLY A 250 2.01 -0.99 16.85
N ALA A 251 2.20 -0.97 18.17
CA ALA A 251 1.25 -0.50 19.16
C ALA A 251 2.00 0.24 20.27
N GLY A 252 1.52 1.44 20.61
CA GLY A 252 2.02 2.26 21.71
C GLY A 252 1.04 2.30 22.86
N PHE A 253 1.55 2.20 24.08
CA PHE A 253 0.78 2.15 25.30
C PHE A 253 1.26 3.23 26.28
N ILE A 254 0.31 3.86 26.98
CA ILE A 254 0.56 4.73 28.13
C ILE A 254 -0.30 4.18 29.27
N THR A 255 0.33 3.82 30.40
CA THR A 255 -0.33 3.35 31.62
C THR A 255 -1.43 2.30 31.36
N ASN A 256 -1.06 1.22 30.65
CA ASN A 256 -1.90 0.11 30.20
C ASN A 256 -2.96 0.45 29.14
N ARG A 257 -2.97 1.66 28.58
CA ARG A 257 -3.89 2.07 27.52
C ARG A 257 -3.16 2.17 26.19
N LEU A 258 -3.60 1.43 25.19
CA LEU A 258 -3.28 1.67 23.78
C LEU A 258 -3.57 3.14 23.43
N THR A 259 -2.54 3.89 23.05
CA THR A 259 -2.61 5.31 22.66
C THR A 259 -2.26 5.52 21.19
N SER A 260 -1.55 4.57 20.57
CA SER A 260 -1.25 4.59 19.14
C SER A 260 -1.17 3.17 18.61
N GLY A 261 -1.44 3.00 17.33
CA GLY A 261 -1.01 1.81 16.60
C GLY A 261 -0.73 2.19 15.16
N HIS A 262 0.12 1.42 14.49
CA HIS A 262 0.45 1.66 13.10
C HIS A 262 0.64 0.35 12.33
N LEU A 263 0.39 0.41 11.03
CA LEU A 263 0.80 -0.60 10.06
C LEU A 263 1.58 0.07 8.94
N LYS A 264 2.52 -0.67 8.35
CA LYS A 264 3.22 -0.30 7.13
C LYS A 264 3.39 -1.50 6.25
N GLY A 265 3.26 -1.33 4.95
CA GLY A 265 3.46 -2.41 4.00
C GLY A 265 3.20 -2.00 2.55
N GLY A 266 3.06 -2.99 1.67
CA GLY A 266 2.69 -2.80 0.28
C GLY A 266 1.32 -3.40 0.00
N VAL A 267 0.53 -2.76 -0.85
CA VAL A 267 -0.75 -3.29 -1.38
C VAL A 267 -0.70 -3.38 -2.89
N ASN A 268 -1.17 -4.49 -3.42
CA ASN A 268 -1.33 -4.73 -4.84
C ASN A 268 -2.79 -4.49 -5.23
N ILE A 269 -3.01 -3.48 -6.06
CA ILE A 269 -4.28 -3.26 -6.76
C ILE A 269 -4.23 -4.07 -8.07
N PRO A 270 -5.19 -4.98 -8.34
CA PRO A 270 -5.15 -5.90 -9.48
C PRO A 270 -4.94 -5.27 -10.86
N ILE A 271 -5.39 -4.03 -11.07
CA ILE A 271 -5.18 -3.29 -12.32
C ILE A 271 -3.68 -3.12 -12.67
N MET A 272 -2.81 -3.14 -11.65
CA MET A 272 -1.36 -2.91 -11.76
C MET A 272 -0.56 -4.18 -12.08
N GLY A 273 -1.23 -5.31 -12.35
CA GLY A 273 -0.57 -6.61 -12.47
C GLY A 273 -0.16 -7.19 -11.11
N GLU A 274 0.49 -8.35 -11.10
CA GLU A 274 0.75 -9.10 -9.85
C GLU A 274 2.03 -8.70 -9.11
N THR A 275 2.95 -8.00 -9.77
CA THR A 275 4.30 -7.72 -9.24
C THR A 275 4.43 -6.33 -8.62
N GLN A 276 3.50 -5.42 -8.88
CA GLN A 276 3.60 -4.03 -8.46
C GLN A 276 2.79 -3.74 -7.20
N THR A 277 3.39 -3.08 -6.22
CA THR A 277 2.74 -2.73 -4.96
C THR A 277 2.86 -1.24 -4.68
N LEU A 278 1.79 -0.64 -4.20
CA LEU A 278 1.81 0.71 -3.62
C LEU A 278 2.15 0.61 -2.14
N GLN A 279 3.09 1.43 -1.69
CA GLN A 279 3.45 1.49 -0.28
C GLN A 279 2.35 2.21 0.51
N TYR A 280 2.05 1.70 1.71
CA TYR A 280 1.08 2.29 2.61
C TYR A 280 1.64 2.43 4.02
N THR A 281 1.12 3.42 4.74
CA THR A 281 1.12 3.49 6.20
C THR A 281 -0.31 3.54 6.67
N ALA A 282 -0.62 3.04 7.86
CA ALA A 282 -1.94 3.14 8.43
C ALA A 282 -1.87 3.40 9.92
N ASP A 283 -2.71 4.29 10.42
CA ASP A 283 -2.86 4.52 11.86
C ASP A 283 -4.03 3.70 12.41
N ILE A 284 -3.83 3.12 13.59
CA ILE A 284 -4.85 2.37 14.34
C ILE A 284 -5.27 3.23 15.52
N ASN A 285 -6.55 3.59 15.56
CA ASN A 285 -7.11 4.41 16.64
C ASN A 285 -8.19 3.63 17.37
N HIS A 286 -8.00 3.40 18.66
CA HIS A 286 -9.00 2.75 19.51
C HIS A 286 -9.75 3.75 20.37
N SER A 287 -11.07 3.76 20.25
CA SER A 287 -11.96 4.56 21.09
C SER A 287 -12.39 3.75 22.30
N TYR A 288 -11.89 4.10 23.48
CA TYR A 288 -12.33 3.49 24.75
C TYR A 288 -13.78 3.83 25.12
N ALA A 289 -14.33 4.92 24.58
CA ALA A 289 -15.72 5.30 24.85
C ALA A 289 -16.71 4.41 24.11
N THR A 290 -16.36 3.95 22.91
CA THR A 290 -17.23 3.12 22.05
C THR A 290 -16.78 1.67 21.91
N GLY A 291 -15.55 1.34 22.36
CA GLY A 291 -14.91 0.03 22.16
C GLY A 291 -14.49 -0.25 20.71
N GLN A 292 -14.58 0.73 19.82
CA GLN A 292 -14.33 0.56 18.39
C GLN A 292 -12.89 0.91 18.02
N THR A 293 -12.34 0.19 17.04
CA THR A 293 -11.03 0.45 16.46
C THR A 293 -11.17 0.88 15.00
N ALA A 294 -10.62 2.06 14.67
CA ALA A 294 -10.57 2.60 13.32
C ALA A 294 -9.17 2.42 12.73
N TYR A 295 -9.12 2.14 11.42
CA TYR A 295 -7.87 2.00 10.65
C TYR A 295 -7.85 3.05 9.55
N ASN A 296 -6.87 3.94 9.58
CA ASN A 296 -6.74 5.04 8.62
C ASN A 296 -5.55 4.79 7.72
N PHE A 297 -5.79 4.27 6.51
CA PHE A 297 -4.73 3.97 5.55
C PHE A 297 -4.38 5.20 4.71
N LEU A 298 -3.09 5.45 4.57
CA LEU A 298 -2.46 6.44 3.71
C LEU A 298 -1.55 5.71 2.72
N ILE A 299 -1.67 6.03 1.43
CA ILE A 299 -0.84 5.45 0.38
C ILE A 299 0.18 6.48 -0.07
N ASN A 300 1.37 6.01 -0.40
CA ASN A 300 2.38 6.80 -1.08
C ASN A 300 2.29 6.57 -2.60
N PRO A 301 1.84 7.55 -3.39
CA PRO A 301 1.75 7.42 -4.84
C PRO A 301 3.10 7.12 -5.48
N ALA A 302 3.09 6.38 -6.59
CA ALA A 302 4.29 6.01 -7.31
C ALA A 302 4.20 6.37 -8.80
N ASN A 303 5.37 6.60 -9.40
CA ASN A 303 5.52 6.87 -10.83
C ASN A 303 5.90 5.58 -11.57
N ASN A 304 5.65 5.54 -12.88
CA ASN A 304 5.98 4.40 -13.75
C ASN A 304 5.34 3.07 -13.32
N ILE A 305 4.09 3.13 -12.85
CA ILE A 305 3.27 1.95 -12.59
C ILE A 305 2.74 1.41 -13.91
N SER A 306 2.69 0.10 -14.11
CA SER A 306 2.06 -0.48 -15.29
C SER A 306 0.60 -0.77 -14.96
N PHE A 307 -0.33 -0.31 -15.81
CA PHE A 307 -1.70 -0.81 -15.81
C PHE A 307 -1.81 -1.89 -16.86
N ASN A 308 -1.78 -3.15 -16.42
CA ASN A 308 -1.78 -4.31 -17.33
C ASN A 308 -3.04 -4.39 -18.17
N VAL A 309 -4.18 -3.95 -17.63
CA VAL A 309 -5.47 -3.99 -18.33
C VAL A 309 -5.50 -3.13 -19.61
N PHE A 310 -4.69 -2.07 -19.66
CA PHE A 310 -4.56 -1.19 -20.83
C PHE A 310 -3.17 -1.25 -21.47
N SER A 311 -2.29 -2.15 -21.02
CA SER A 311 -0.88 -2.22 -21.45
C SER A 311 -0.18 -0.85 -21.41
N ALA A 312 -0.39 -0.12 -20.32
CA ALA A 312 -0.06 1.30 -20.19
C ALA A 312 0.94 1.57 -19.07
N LYS A 313 1.83 2.55 -19.25
CA LYS A 313 2.62 3.13 -18.15
C LYS A 313 1.92 4.35 -17.57
N VAL A 314 1.86 4.40 -16.25
CA VAL A 314 1.04 5.30 -15.46
C VAL A 314 1.88 6.02 -14.42
N SER A 315 1.64 7.31 -14.27
CA SER A 315 2.10 8.09 -13.12
C SER A 315 0.89 8.50 -12.29
N LEU A 316 0.90 8.18 -10.99
CA LEU A 316 -0.16 8.58 -10.08
C LEU A 316 0.13 9.95 -9.48
N ASN A 317 -0.91 10.78 -9.41
CA ASN A 317 -0.86 12.06 -8.72
C ASN A 317 -0.87 11.86 -7.20
N ASN A 318 -0.31 12.85 -6.49
CA ASN A 318 -0.24 12.86 -5.02
C ASN A 318 -1.59 12.84 -4.30
N ASN A 319 -2.69 13.16 -5.00
CA ASN A 319 -4.06 13.10 -4.47
C ASN A 319 -4.72 11.71 -4.63
N SER A 320 -4.03 10.73 -5.24
CA SER A 320 -4.50 9.35 -5.29
C SER A 320 -4.49 8.73 -3.90
N LYS A 321 -5.56 8.00 -3.55
CA LYS A 321 -5.74 7.42 -2.22
C LYS A 321 -6.31 6.02 -2.28
N ILE A 322 -5.98 5.19 -1.31
CA ILE A 322 -6.74 3.98 -1.00
C ILE A 322 -7.34 4.18 0.38
N ASN A 323 -8.66 4.09 0.45
CA ASN A 323 -9.37 4.04 1.72
C ASN A 323 -9.65 2.58 2.05
N VAL A 324 -9.50 2.19 3.30
CA VAL A 324 -9.82 0.84 3.77
C VAL A 324 -10.74 0.97 4.96
N TYR A 325 -11.91 0.34 4.88
CA TYR A 325 -12.87 0.30 5.98
C TYR A 325 -12.99 -1.12 6.51
N VAL A 326 -13.34 -1.28 7.78
CA VAL A 326 -13.67 -2.60 8.34
C VAL A 326 -15.19 -2.74 8.34
N GLN A 327 -15.70 -3.76 7.66
CA GLN A 327 -17.12 -4.11 7.64
C GLN A 327 -17.27 -5.58 7.98
N ASN A 328 -18.05 -5.89 9.02
CA ASN A 328 -18.26 -7.26 9.50
C ASN A 328 -16.93 -8.02 9.73
N GLY A 329 -15.95 -7.35 10.33
CA GLY A 329 -14.62 -7.91 10.59
C GLY A 329 -13.69 -8.02 9.37
N ASN A 330 -14.11 -7.61 8.17
CA ASN A 330 -13.33 -7.71 6.94
C ASN A 330 -12.90 -6.33 6.44
N PHE A 331 -11.65 -6.22 5.97
CA PHE A 331 -11.19 -5.02 5.27
C PHE A 331 -11.86 -4.87 3.90
N LYS A 332 -12.40 -3.70 3.60
CA LYS A 332 -13.02 -3.30 2.34
C LYS A 332 -12.23 -2.14 1.74
N PRO A 333 -11.22 -2.41 0.90
CA PRO A 333 -10.43 -1.35 0.29
C PRO A 333 -11.15 -0.77 -0.94
N SER A 334 -10.93 0.52 -1.16
CA SER A 334 -11.31 1.27 -2.34
C SER A 334 -10.19 2.22 -2.74
N ALA A 335 -9.72 2.13 -3.98
CA ALA A 335 -8.72 3.04 -4.52
C ALA A 335 -9.42 4.12 -5.33
N ASN A 336 -9.12 5.38 -5.08
CA ASN A 336 -9.49 6.51 -5.93
C ASN A 336 -8.20 7.08 -6.50
N LEU A 337 -7.97 6.81 -7.78
CA LEU A 337 -6.72 7.10 -8.47
C LEU A 337 -6.92 8.25 -9.45
N SER A 338 -5.95 9.16 -9.48
CA SER A 338 -5.83 10.20 -10.48
C SER A 338 -4.39 10.24 -10.99
N GLY A 339 -4.18 10.49 -12.26
CA GLY A 339 -2.84 10.38 -12.84
C GLY A 339 -2.83 10.63 -14.33
N SER A 340 -1.78 10.17 -14.99
CA SER A 340 -1.65 10.24 -16.43
C SER A 340 -1.04 8.97 -17.01
N ILE A 341 -1.43 8.66 -18.23
CA ILE A 341 -0.91 7.59 -19.07
C ILE A 341 -0.11 8.23 -20.21
N ILE A 342 1.11 7.75 -20.44
CA ILE A 342 1.94 8.20 -21.54
C ILE A 342 1.80 7.20 -22.70
N PHE A 343 1.49 7.72 -23.89
CA PHE A 343 1.32 6.93 -25.12
C PHE A 343 2.30 7.36 -26.20
N ASP A 344 3.60 7.23 -25.93
CA ASP A 344 4.62 7.39 -26.98
C ASP A 344 5.15 6.02 -27.40
N GLY A 345 5.03 5.72 -28.69
CA GLY A 345 5.47 4.45 -29.26
C GLY A 345 5.95 4.61 -30.70
N ALA A 346 6.59 3.58 -31.24
CA ALA A 346 7.21 3.64 -32.58
C ALA A 346 6.23 3.98 -33.73
N LYS A 347 4.92 3.76 -33.53
CA LYS A 347 3.87 3.98 -34.56
C LYS A 347 2.97 5.19 -34.31
N VAL A 348 2.95 5.72 -33.08
CA VAL A 348 2.15 6.87 -32.67
C VAL A 348 3.04 7.81 -31.86
N ASN A 349 3.21 9.02 -32.37
CA ASN A 349 3.88 10.11 -31.69
C ASN A 349 2.81 10.99 -31.06
N SER A 350 2.73 10.99 -29.72
CA SER A 350 1.76 11.82 -29.00
C SER A 350 2.17 13.30 -28.96
N ASN A 351 3.41 13.61 -29.34
CA ASN A 351 3.98 14.95 -29.32
C ASN A 351 3.92 15.59 -27.93
N GLY A 352 4.25 14.81 -26.89
CA GLY A 352 4.08 15.19 -25.49
C GLY A 352 2.64 15.12 -24.99
N GLY A 353 1.73 14.52 -25.76
CA GLY A 353 0.38 14.19 -25.34
C GLY A 353 0.36 13.07 -24.30
N SER A 354 -0.50 13.22 -23.30
CA SER A 354 -0.77 12.22 -22.27
C SER A 354 -2.27 12.09 -22.09
N LEU A 355 -2.71 10.92 -21.63
CA LEU A 355 -4.10 10.71 -21.23
C LEU A 355 -4.19 10.83 -19.72
N ALA A 356 -4.70 11.95 -19.26
CA ALA A 356 -5.00 12.16 -17.86
C ALA A 356 -6.22 11.33 -17.47
N PHE A 357 -6.24 10.85 -16.23
CA PHE A 357 -7.42 10.29 -15.62
C PHE A 357 -7.64 10.84 -14.23
N GLN A 358 -8.91 10.95 -13.86
CA GLN A 358 -9.34 11.49 -12.58
C GLN A 358 -10.44 10.61 -11.99
N ASN A 359 -10.40 10.47 -10.66
CA ASN A 359 -11.41 9.72 -9.91
C ASN A 359 -11.65 8.30 -10.46
N LEU A 360 -10.59 7.62 -10.92
CA LEU A 360 -10.66 6.21 -11.28
C LEU A 360 -10.84 5.41 -9.99
N THR A 361 -12.08 5.02 -9.71
CA THR A 361 -12.44 4.35 -8.46
C THR A 361 -12.50 2.85 -8.66
N LEU A 362 -11.68 2.13 -7.90
CA LEU A 362 -11.53 0.68 -7.94
C LEU A 362 -11.96 0.09 -6.59
N ILE A 363 -12.71 -1.00 -6.63
CA ILE A 363 -13.22 -1.72 -5.44
C ILE A 363 -12.99 -3.23 -5.59
N THR A 364 -13.23 -3.97 -4.51
CA THR A 364 -12.98 -5.43 -4.43
C THR A 364 -14.16 -6.30 -4.86
N GLU A 365 -15.29 -5.69 -5.21
CA GLU A 365 -16.53 -6.38 -5.62
C GLU A 365 -16.99 -5.86 -6.98
N ALA A 366 -17.64 -6.71 -7.77
CA ALA A 366 -18.17 -6.32 -9.08
C ALA A 366 -19.13 -5.11 -8.92
N PRO A 367 -19.02 -4.05 -9.74
CA PRO A 367 -18.34 -3.99 -11.04
C PRO A 367 -16.82 -3.73 -11.02
N TYR A 368 -16.15 -3.77 -9.86
CA TYR A 368 -14.71 -3.54 -9.62
C TYR A 368 -14.16 -2.15 -10.00
N ILE A 369 -14.79 -1.48 -10.96
CA ILE A 369 -14.60 -0.10 -11.35
C ILE A 369 -15.95 0.58 -11.22
N THR A 370 -16.01 1.70 -10.52
CA THR A 370 -17.28 2.41 -10.32
C THR A 370 -17.29 3.82 -10.93
N SER A 371 -16.12 4.38 -11.21
CA SER A 371 -15.98 5.69 -11.85
C SER A 371 -14.60 5.85 -12.47
N GLY A 372 -14.47 6.80 -13.39
CA GLY A 372 -13.21 7.25 -13.95
C GLY A 372 -13.45 8.19 -15.11
N LEU A 373 -12.84 9.37 -15.07
CA LEU A 373 -12.86 10.32 -16.19
C LEU A 373 -11.50 10.29 -16.86
N PHE A 374 -11.48 10.20 -18.18
CA PHE A 374 -10.25 10.22 -18.99
C PHE A 374 -10.29 11.40 -19.95
N THR A 375 -9.21 12.17 -20.00
CA THR A 375 -9.09 13.36 -20.86
C THR A 375 -7.72 13.41 -21.51
N LEU A 376 -7.69 13.84 -22.77
CA LEU A 376 -6.43 14.07 -23.45
C LEU A 376 -5.82 15.39 -22.96
N HIS A 377 -4.56 15.35 -22.54
CA HIS A 377 -3.79 16.51 -22.13
C HIS A 377 -2.54 16.62 -23.00
N ASN A 378 -2.47 17.65 -23.85
CA ASN A 378 -1.34 17.90 -24.73
C ASN A 378 -0.33 18.83 -24.05
N ILE A 379 0.86 18.31 -23.69
CA ILE A 379 1.89 19.08 -22.97
C ILE A 379 2.86 19.80 -23.95
N GLY A 380 2.83 19.48 -25.25
CA GLY A 380 3.79 20.00 -26.23
C GLY A 380 3.29 21.04 -27.24
N GLY A 381 2.01 21.44 -27.19
CA GLY A 381 1.40 22.38 -28.16
C GLY A 381 1.35 21.89 -29.62
N GLY A 382 1.94 20.75 -29.94
CA GLY A 382 1.99 20.20 -31.29
C GLY A 382 0.98 19.07 -31.54
N GLN A 383 0.73 18.81 -32.82
CA GLN A 383 -0.27 17.84 -33.29
C GLN A 383 0.19 16.39 -33.08
N MET A 384 -0.70 15.52 -32.57
CA MET A 384 -0.46 14.07 -32.51
C MET A 384 -0.38 13.49 -33.92
N ARG A 385 0.48 12.47 -34.11
CA ARG A 385 0.67 11.83 -35.43
C ARG A 385 0.72 10.32 -35.33
N ALA A 386 0.08 9.63 -36.27
CA ALA A 386 0.26 8.20 -36.51
C ALA A 386 0.85 8.01 -37.92
N HIS A 387 1.99 7.31 -38.02
CA HIS A 387 2.73 7.18 -39.30
C HIS A 387 2.89 8.53 -40.05
N ASN A 388 3.26 9.59 -39.33
CA ASN A 388 3.40 10.98 -39.81
C ASN A 388 2.12 11.71 -40.24
N TYR A 389 0.96 11.05 -40.24
CA TYR A 389 -0.33 11.69 -40.49
C TYR A 389 -0.88 12.35 -39.22
N PRO A 390 -1.36 13.61 -39.29
CA PRO A 390 -2.09 14.25 -38.21
C PRO A 390 -3.31 13.42 -37.76
N ILE A 391 -3.40 13.15 -36.46
CA ILE A 391 -4.55 12.50 -35.85
C ILE A 391 -5.14 13.38 -34.75
N ASN A 392 -6.46 13.30 -34.58
CA ASN A 392 -7.22 13.94 -33.50
C ASN A 392 -7.95 12.86 -32.71
N ILE A 393 -7.95 12.94 -31.38
CA ILE A 393 -8.82 12.13 -30.54
C ILE A 393 -9.98 13.04 -30.14
N ASN A 394 -11.15 12.77 -30.70
CA ASN A 394 -12.34 13.61 -30.54
C ASN A 394 -13.10 13.28 -29.25
N GLU A 395 -13.03 12.02 -28.81
CA GLU A 395 -13.75 11.52 -27.64
C GLU A 395 -12.99 10.37 -27.00
N ILE A 396 -13.04 10.30 -25.66
CA ILE A 396 -12.53 9.20 -24.86
C ILE A 396 -13.66 8.73 -23.94
N THR A 397 -13.94 7.44 -23.93
CA THR A 397 -15.00 6.85 -23.11
C THR A 397 -14.47 5.70 -22.27
N LEU A 398 -14.88 5.65 -20.99
CA LEU A 398 -14.69 4.49 -20.14
C LEU A 398 -16.01 3.72 -20.07
N GLY A 399 -16.04 2.53 -20.64
CA GLY A 399 -17.14 1.58 -20.54
C GLY A 399 -16.78 0.40 -19.64
N ILE A 400 -17.80 -0.34 -19.22
CA ILE A 400 -17.64 -1.61 -18.50
C ILE A 400 -18.47 -2.65 -19.24
N ASN A 401 -17.86 -3.77 -19.60
CA ASN A 401 -18.54 -4.91 -20.22
C ASN A 401 -18.28 -6.16 -19.39
N GLN A 402 -19.35 -6.78 -18.88
CA GLN A 402 -19.27 -7.97 -18.01
C GLN A 402 -18.27 -7.79 -16.85
N GLY A 403 -18.21 -6.58 -16.27
CA GLY A 403 -17.31 -6.22 -15.18
C GLY A 403 -15.90 -5.81 -15.60
N ALA A 404 -15.47 -6.04 -16.85
CA ALA A 404 -14.15 -5.63 -17.34
C ALA A 404 -14.17 -4.24 -18.00
N PRO A 405 -13.13 -3.40 -17.83
CA PRO A 405 -13.07 -2.09 -18.45
C PRO A 405 -12.89 -2.15 -19.96
N ILE A 406 -13.49 -1.18 -20.65
CA ILE A 406 -13.23 -0.85 -22.04
C ILE A 406 -12.88 0.63 -22.11
N LEU A 407 -11.71 0.96 -22.67
CA LEU A 407 -11.34 2.33 -22.96
C LEU A 407 -11.51 2.60 -24.46
N GLY A 408 -12.49 3.43 -24.80
CA GLY A 408 -12.84 3.77 -26.18
C GLY A 408 -12.27 5.11 -26.61
N PHE A 409 -11.87 5.20 -27.88
CA PHE A 409 -11.35 6.41 -28.52
C PHE A 409 -12.02 6.62 -29.88
N ASN A 410 -12.51 7.84 -30.13
CA ASN A 410 -12.90 8.25 -31.48
C ASN A 410 -11.74 9.04 -32.10
N VAL A 411 -11.13 8.48 -33.14
CA VAL A 411 -9.93 9.03 -33.78
C VAL A 411 -10.27 9.54 -35.17
N GLY A 412 -9.94 10.79 -35.46
CA GLY A 412 -10.01 11.40 -36.78
C GLY A 412 -8.62 11.57 -37.39
N LEU A 413 -8.46 11.28 -38.67
CA LEU A 413 -7.27 11.53 -39.47
C LEU A 413 -7.59 12.52 -40.57
N ASN A 414 -6.74 13.53 -40.75
CA ASN A 414 -6.82 14.45 -41.88
C ASN A 414 -5.69 14.13 -42.87
N LEU A 415 -6.07 13.74 -44.08
CA LEU A 415 -5.16 13.33 -45.15
C LEU A 415 -5.07 14.38 -46.27
N SER A 416 -5.61 15.58 -46.05
CA SER A 416 -5.63 16.65 -47.04
C SER A 416 -4.24 17.25 -47.20
N ALA A 417 -3.75 17.36 -48.44
CA ALA A 417 -2.45 17.94 -48.75
C ALA A 417 -2.52 19.24 -49.59
N GLN A 418 -3.69 19.60 -50.11
CA GLN A 418 -3.87 20.71 -51.07
C GLN A 418 -5.06 21.61 -50.67
N PRO A 419 -4.97 22.93 -50.87
CA PRO A 419 -6.09 23.84 -50.67
C PRO A 419 -7.28 23.49 -51.59
N GLY A 420 -8.50 23.46 -51.05
CA GLY A 420 -9.73 23.23 -51.81
C GLY A 420 -10.19 21.77 -51.93
N ASN A 421 -9.38 20.79 -51.52
CA ASN A 421 -9.79 19.40 -51.35
C ASN A 421 -9.65 19.01 -49.87
N SER A 422 -10.61 18.27 -49.33
CA SER A 422 -10.49 17.68 -47.99
C SER A 422 -10.71 16.18 -48.04
N LEU A 423 -9.86 15.43 -47.33
CA LEU A 423 -10.05 14.01 -47.06
C LEU A 423 -9.89 13.78 -45.57
N SER A 424 -11.00 13.42 -44.92
CA SER A 424 -11.04 13.07 -43.51
C SER A 424 -11.45 11.60 -43.36
N VAL A 425 -10.76 10.90 -42.46
CA VAL A 425 -11.08 9.51 -42.10
C VAL A 425 -11.36 9.45 -40.61
N GLY A 426 -12.47 8.85 -40.21
CA GLY A 426 -12.78 8.59 -38.80
C GLY A 426 -12.67 7.11 -38.49
N THR A 427 -12.31 6.78 -37.25
CA THR A 427 -12.37 5.40 -36.73
C THR A 427 -12.63 5.40 -35.24
N GLY A 428 -13.35 4.39 -34.74
CA GLY A 428 -13.46 4.14 -33.32
C GLY A 428 -12.58 2.97 -32.92
N VAL A 429 -11.83 3.13 -31.82
CA VAL A 429 -10.90 2.13 -31.28
C VAL A 429 -11.29 1.81 -29.85
N LEU A 430 -11.43 0.53 -29.52
CA LEU A 430 -11.70 0.04 -28.17
C LEU A 430 -10.50 -0.75 -27.67
N LEU A 431 -9.94 -0.36 -26.53
CA LEU A 431 -9.03 -1.17 -25.74
C LEU A 431 -9.85 -1.98 -24.75
N LYS A 432 -10.01 -3.28 -25.01
CA LYS A 432 -10.79 -4.18 -24.16
C LYS A 432 -9.87 -4.82 -23.11
N GLY A 433 -10.25 -4.70 -21.84
CA GLY A 433 -9.68 -5.47 -20.75
C GLY A 433 -10.45 -6.76 -20.50
N LYS A 434 -9.84 -7.66 -19.74
CA LYS A 434 -10.46 -8.89 -19.20
C LYS A 434 -10.14 -9.00 -17.71
N ILE A 435 -11.12 -9.46 -16.93
CA ILE A 435 -10.95 -9.77 -15.51
C ILE A 435 -11.23 -11.26 -15.31
N ASN A 436 -10.22 -12.00 -14.87
CA ASN A 436 -10.36 -13.37 -14.42
C ASN A 436 -10.53 -13.38 -12.90
N THR A 437 -11.47 -14.16 -12.37
CA THR A 437 -11.73 -14.28 -10.94
C THR A 437 -11.33 -15.66 -10.42
N SER A 438 -10.87 -15.72 -9.18
CA SER A 438 -10.64 -16.97 -8.45
C SER A 438 -11.00 -16.80 -6.98
N SER A 439 -11.40 -17.88 -6.33
CA SER A 439 -11.68 -17.87 -4.89
C SER A 439 -10.42 -18.24 -4.11
N GLN A 440 -10.14 -17.48 -3.06
CA GLN A 440 -9.08 -17.76 -2.09
C GLN A 440 -9.69 -17.91 -0.71
N THR A 441 -9.56 -19.08 -0.11
CA THR A 441 -10.11 -19.39 1.22
C THR A 441 -8.99 -19.49 2.23
N TYR A 442 -9.14 -18.77 3.33
CA TYR A 442 -8.29 -18.84 4.51
C TYR A 442 -9.01 -19.67 5.57
N ASN A 443 -8.53 -20.89 5.78
CA ASN A 443 -9.06 -21.78 6.80
C ASN A 443 -8.35 -21.50 8.12
N GLY A 444 -9.11 -21.09 9.13
CA GLY A 444 -8.60 -20.77 10.46
C GLY A 444 -9.76 -20.69 11.46
N GLU A 445 -9.51 -20.11 12.63
CA GLU A 445 -10.56 -19.86 13.63
C GLU A 445 -11.71 -19.00 13.07
N TYR A 446 -11.37 -18.06 12.18
CA TYR A 446 -12.32 -17.24 11.43
C TYR A 446 -12.15 -17.55 9.93
N PRO A 447 -12.86 -18.56 9.40
CA PRO A 447 -12.76 -18.90 7.99
C PRO A 447 -13.31 -17.77 7.13
N VAL A 448 -12.55 -17.40 6.10
CA VAL A 448 -12.95 -16.34 5.16
C VAL A 448 -12.59 -16.71 3.74
N THR A 449 -13.50 -16.41 2.81
CA THR A 449 -13.28 -16.56 1.37
C THR A 449 -13.29 -15.19 0.72
N HIS A 450 -12.24 -14.89 -0.05
CA HIS A 450 -12.11 -13.67 -0.83
C HIS A 450 -12.11 -14.00 -2.32
N THR A 451 -12.68 -13.10 -3.12
CA THR A 451 -12.56 -13.16 -4.59
C THR A 451 -11.30 -12.41 -5.00
N LYS A 452 -10.30 -13.14 -5.51
CA LYS A 452 -9.13 -12.55 -6.14
C LYS A 452 -9.44 -12.27 -7.61
N THR A 453 -8.98 -11.14 -8.12
CA THR A 453 -9.14 -10.77 -9.52
C THR A 453 -7.77 -10.61 -10.18
N LYS A 454 -7.65 -11.05 -11.43
CA LYS A 454 -6.49 -10.80 -12.30
C LYS A 454 -6.94 -10.02 -13.53
N TRP A 455 -6.34 -8.86 -13.74
CA TRP A 455 -6.74 -7.93 -14.80
C TRP A 455 -5.71 -7.94 -15.91
N GLU A 456 -6.17 -8.18 -17.12
CA GLU A 456 -5.32 -8.39 -18.28
C GLU A 456 -5.86 -7.61 -19.46
N PHE A 457 -4.96 -7.20 -20.36
CA PHE A 457 -5.36 -6.72 -21.67
C PHE A 457 -5.91 -7.88 -22.50
N ASP A 458 -7.09 -7.71 -23.10
CA ASP A 458 -7.68 -8.70 -24.00
C ASP A 458 -7.23 -8.43 -25.43
N ARG A 459 -7.68 -7.30 -26.01
CA ARG A 459 -7.43 -6.94 -27.41
C ARG A 459 -7.77 -5.49 -27.72
N VAL A 460 -7.28 -5.03 -28.87
CA VAL A 460 -7.78 -3.82 -29.54
C VAL A 460 -8.86 -4.23 -30.55
N THR A 461 -10.01 -3.57 -30.51
CA THR A 461 -11.07 -3.72 -31.51
C THR A 461 -11.27 -2.39 -32.23
N ILE A 462 -11.47 -2.43 -33.54
CA ILE A 462 -11.92 -1.28 -34.32
C ILE A 462 -13.45 -1.37 -34.45
N THR A 463 -14.17 -0.32 -34.10
CA THR A 463 -15.65 -0.31 -34.21
C THR A 463 -16.09 -0.04 -35.64
N GLY A 464 -15.28 0.66 -36.43
CA GLY A 464 -15.63 1.02 -37.79
C GLY A 464 -14.72 2.07 -38.38
N PHE A 465 -15.04 2.49 -39.60
CA PHE A 465 -14.37 3.55 -40.33
C PHE A 465 -15.40 4.50 -40.93
N SER A 466 -15.04 5.77 -41.08
CA SER A 466 -15.77 6.73 -41.90
C SER A 466 -14.82 7.45 -42.83
N ILE A 467 -15.33 7.90 -43.97
CA ILE A 467 -14.62 8.72 -44.95
C ILE A 467 -15.49 9.92 -45.30
N ASP A 468 -14.90 11.10 -45.33
CA ASP A 468 -15.50 12.33 -45.89
C ASP A 468 -14.47 12.96 -46.84
N LEU A 469 -14.73 12.82 -48.13
CA LEU A 469 -13.92 13.35 -49.21
C LEU A 469 -14.69 14.46 -49.92
N GLN A 470 -14.09 15.64 -49.97
CA GLN A 470 -14.59 16.79 -50.72
C GLN A 470 -13.56 17.14 -51.79
N THR A 471 -13.97 17.07 -53.06
CA THR A 471 -13.15 17.53 -54.19
C THR A 471 -13.91 18.52 -55.04
N SER A 472 -13.23 19.18 -55.98
CA SER A 472 -13.90 20.03 -56.98
C SER A 472 -14.95 19.28 -57.84
N PRO A 473 -14.68 18.09 -58.41
CA PRO A 473 -15.67 17.38 -59.23
C PRO A 473 -16.72 16.56 -58.45
N PHE A 474 -16.40 16.01 -57.28
CA PHE A 474 -17.34 15.15 -56.54
C PHE A 474 -17.11 15.17 -55.03
N THR A 475 -18.10 14.69 -54.28
CA THR A 475 -18.05 14.45 -52.84
C THR A 475 -18.36 12.99 -52.56
N LEU A 476 -17.71 12.41 -51.56
CA LEU A 476 -17.92 11.03 -51.12
C LEU A 476 -17.99 10.99 -49.60
N LYS A 477 -19.10 10.50 -49.05
CA LYS A 477 -19.25 10.26 -47.62
C LYS A 477 -19.61 8.82 -47.39
N GLY A 478 -18.85 8.11 -46.58
CA GLY A 478 -19.11 6.70 -46.32
C GLY A 478 -18.78 6.30 -44.90
N SER A 479 -19.37 5.20 -44.46
CA SER A 479 -19.05 4.58 -43.19
C SER A 479 -19.17 3.07 -43.26
N VAL A 480 -18.39 2.38 -42.44
CA VAL A 480 -18.53 0.94 -42.15
C VAL A 480 -18.50 0.78 -40.64
N LEU A 481 -19.48 0.09 -40.08
CA LEU A 481 -19.60 -0.27 -38.68
C LEU A 481 -19.43 -1.79 -38.55
N PHE A 482 -18.48 -2.23 -37.74
CA PHE A 482 -18.30 -3.63 -37.40
C PHE A 482 -19.19 -4.02 -36.21
N LYS A 483 -19.78 -5.20 -36.29
CA LYS A 483 -20.61 -5.81 -35.26
C LYS A 483 -19.93 -7.09 -34.78
N GLU A 484 -19.66 -7.14 -33.49
CA GLU A 484 -19.12 -8.32 -32.80
C GLU A 484 -20.14 -8.73 -31.72
N ASP A 485 -20.65 -9.95 -31.81
CA ASP A 485 -21.61 -10.55 -30.88
C ASP A 485 -22.80 -9.62 -30.56
N ASP A 486 -23.29 -8.89 -31.58
CA ASP A 486 -24.44 -8.00 -31.43
C ASP A 486 -25.72 -8.82 -31.15
N PRO A 487 -26.55 -8.44 -30.17
CA PRO A 487 -27.73 -9.23 -29.81
C PRO A 487 -28.76 -9.34 -30.94
N VAL A 488 -28.79 -8.37 -31.86
CA VAL A 488 -29.72 -8.33 -33.00
C VAL A 488 -29.07 -8.87 -34.26
N TYR A 489 -27.83 -8.44 -34.55
CA TYR A 489 -27.14 -8.69 -35.81
C TYR A 489 -26.06 -9.81 -35.71
N GLY A 490 -25.67 -10.23 -34.51
CA GLY A 490 -24.56 -11.17 -34.36
C GLY A 490 -23.24 -10.56 -34.86
N ASN A 491 -22.53 -11.32 -35.69
CA ASN A 491 -21.23 -10.92 -36.23
C ASN A 491 -21.37 -10.44 -37.68
N GLY A 492 -20.84 -9.26 -38.01
CA GLY A 492 -20.96 -8.71 -39.34
C GLY A 492 -20.48 -7.27 -39.49
N PHE A 493 -20.85 -6.64 -40.60
CA PHE A 493 -20.59 -5.22 -40.85
C PHE A 493 -21.74 -4.56 -41.60
N MET A 494 -21.94 -3.28 -41.32
CA MET A 494 -22.95 -2.43 -41.96
C MET A 494 -22.24 -1.26 -42.60
N GLY A 495 -22.59 -0.91 -43.83
CA GLY A 495 -21.94 0.15 -44.57
C GLY A 495 -22.93 1.12 -45.17
N THR A 496 -22.50 2.37 -45.32
CA THR A 496 -23.19 3.40 -46.11
C THR A 496 -22.19 4.11 -47.01
N LEU A 497 -22.63 4.53 -48.19
CA LEU A 497 -21.85 5.34 -49.11
C LEU A 497 -22.76 6.30 -49.88
N ASP A 498 -22.47 7.59 -49.77
CA ASP A 498 -23.09 8.67 -50.51
C ASP A 498 -22.06 9.29 -51.47
N LEU A 499 -22.41 9.41 -52.74
CA LEU A 499 -21.61 10.02 -53.81
C LEU A 499 -22.40 11.13 -54.48
N THR A 500 -21.83 12.33 -54.58
CA THR A 500 -22.38 13.43 -55.38
C THR A 500 -21.37 13.87 -56.42
N VAL A 501 -21.70 13.79 -57.70
CA VAL A 501 -20.92 14.41 -58.78
C VAL A 501 -21.44 15.83 -59.00
N LYS A 502 -20.63 16.83 -58.68
CA LYS A 502 -21.05 18.24 -58.71
C LYS A 502 -21.42 18.65 -60.14
N LYS A 503 -22.47 19.48 -60.27
CA LYS A 503 -23.07 19.94 -61.54
C LYS A 503 -23.83 18.88 -62.35
N PHE A 504 -23.75 17.60 -62.00
CA PHE A 504 -24.47 16.52 -62.70
C PHE A 504 -25.53 15.85 -61.82
N MET A 505 -25.42 15.98 -60.49
CA MET A 505 -26.33 15.39 -59.52
C MET A 505 -26.79 16.48 -58.55
N ASP A 506 -28.10 16.71 -58.49
CA ASP A 506 -28.72 17.62 -57.50
C ASP A 506 -28.85 16.95 -56.12
N ASP A 507 -28.95 15.63 -56.10
CA ASP A 507 -29.01 14.78 -54.91
C ASP A 507 -27.85 13.76 -54.90
N PRO A 508 -27.39 13.26 -53.73
CA PRO A 508 -26.42 12.17 -53.67
C PRO A 508 -27.02 10.83 -54.14
N GLY A 509 -26.19 10.03 -54.80
CA GLY A 509 -26.41 8.59 -54.94
C GLY A 509 -25.98 7.88 -53.67
N SER A 510 -26.85 7.09 -53.07
CA SER A 510 -26.68 6.49 -51.76
C SER A 510 -26.79 4.98 -51.83
N VAL A 511 -25.90 4.27 -51.14
CA VAL A 511 -25.96 2.82 -50.97
C VAL A 511 -25.84 2.49 -49.48
N SER A 512 -26.69 1.60 -48.99
CA SER A 512 -26.57 0.97 -47.67
C SER A 512 -26.43 -0.54 -47.84
N VAL A 513 -25.51 -1.13 -47.10
CA VAL A 513 -25.30 -2.58 -47.09
C VAL A 513 -25.24 -3.09 -45.66
N CYS A 514 -25.63 -4.35 -45.48
CA CYS A 514 -25.29 -5.11 -44.29
C CYS A 514 -24.94 -6.52 -44.71
N PHE A 515 -23.86 -7.05 -44.15
CA PHE A 515 -23.48 -8.45 -44.28
C PHE A 515 -23.26 -8.99 -42.88
N GLY A 516 -23.87 -10.11 -42.56
CA GLY A 516 -23.71 -10.67 -41.22
C GLY A 516 -24.05 -12.15 -41.13
N SER A 517 -23.82 -12.66 -39.93
CA SER A 517 -24.00 -14.06 -39.59
C SER A 517 -24.48 -14.21 -38.15
N LYS A 518 -25.43 -15.11 -37.98
CA LYS A 518 -25.79 -15.72 -36.70
C LYS A 518 -25.25 -17.15 -36.69
N SER A 519 -25.39 -17.85 -35.56
CA SER A 519 -24.91 -19.24 -35.41
C SER A 519 -25.39 -20.17 -36.54
N ASP A 520 -26.62 -19.96 -37.00
CA ASP A 520 -27.29 -20.95 -37.86
C ASP A 520 -27.44 -20.48 -39.32
N TYR A 521 -27.22 -19.19 -39.61
CA TYR A 521 -27.39 -18.64 -40.97
C TYR A 521 -26.62 -17.34 -41.21
N LYS A 522 -26.29 -17.11 -42.48
CA LYS A 522 -25.77 -15.84 -42.99
C LYS A 522 -26.91 -15.03 -43.59
N TYR A 523 -26.78 -13.72 -43.56
CA TYR A 523 -27.77 -12.79 -44.09
C TYR A 523 -27.07 -11.58 -44.72
N PHE A 524 -27.76 -10.90 -45.63
CA PHE A 524 -27.30 -9.61 -46.13
C PHE A 524 -28.46 -8.76 -46.63
N TYR A 525 -28.24 -7.44 -46.74
CA TYR A 525 -29.02 -6.58 -47.61
C TYR A 525 -28.11 -5.60 -48.35
N LEU A 526 -28.59 -5.15 -49.50
CA LEU A 526 -28.09 -4.01 -50.23
C LEU A 526 -29.30 -3.18 -50.63
N ASP A 527 -29.30 -1.90 -50.30
CA ASP A 527 -30.32 -0.93 -50.70
C ASP A 527 -29.62 0.27 -51.34
N ALA A 528 -30.10 0.69 -52.51
CA ALA A 528 -29.48 1.75 -53.29
C ALA A 528 -30.53 2.77 -53.75
N LYS A 529 -30.18 4.04 -53.65
CA LYS A 529 -30.92 5.19 -54.16
C LYS A 529 -30.02 5.93 -55.14
N ILE A 530 -30.41 5.96 -56.41
CA ILE A 530 -29.65 6.59 -57.48
C ILE A 530 -30.50 7.74 -58.06
N PRO A 531 -30.03 8.99 -58.00
CA PRO A 531 -30.64 10.11 -58.71
C PRO A 531 -30.73 9.80 -60.20
N ALA A 532 -31.87 10.12 -60.80
CA ALA A 532 -32.11 9.92 -62.22
C ALA A 532 -32.97 11.07 -62.73
N ALA A 533 -32.83 11.45 -63.99
CA ALA A 533 -33.66 12.51 -64.57
C ALA A 533 -34.15 12.04 -65.94
N PHE A 534 -35.25 11.28 -65.95
CA PHE A 534 -35.89 10.84 -67.18
C PHE A 534 -37.37 11.18 -67.19
N GLN A 535 -37.80 11.78 -68.31
CA GLN A 535 -39.19 12.16 -68.54
C GLN A 535 -39.98 10.95 -69.06
N LEU A 536 -41.11 10.66 -68.42
CA LEU A 536 -42.12 9.73 -68.91
C LEU A 536 -43.30 10.54 -69.45
N GLY A 537 -43.24 10.88 -70.73
CA GLY A 537 -44.23 11.76 -71.37
C GLY A 537 -44.07 13.22 -70.96
N THR A 538 -45.16 14.00 -70.96
CA THR A 538 -45.14 15.46 -70.73
C THR A 538 -45.41 15.88 -69.29
N GLN A 539 -45.81 14.97 -68.40
CA GLN A 539 -46.29 15.32 -67.05
C GLN A 539 -45.63 14.53 -65.90
N VAL A 540 -44.79 13.54 -66.19
CA VAL A 540 -44.19 12.67 -65.17
C VAL A 540 -42.67 12.67 -65.33
N THR A 541 -41.96 13.16 -64.32
CA THR A 541 -40.50 13.10 -64.24
C THR A 541 -40.10 12.10 -63.19
N ILE A 542 -39.29 11.10 -63.56
CA ILE A 542 -38.65 10.24 -62.57
C ILE A 542 -37.35 10.93 -62.15
N THR A 543 -37.29 11.24 -60.86
CA THR A 543 -36.20 11.98 -60.20
C THR A 543 -35.20 11.07 -59.49
N ARG A 544 -35.55 9.79 -59.28
CA ARG A 544 -34.69 8.80 -58.60
C ARG A 544 -35.15 7.37 -58.84
N LEU A 545 -34.20 6.44 -58.70
CA LEU A 545 -34.42 5.01 -58.64
C LEU A 545 -34.04 4.51 -57.25
N ILE A 546 -34.96 3.85 -56.55
CA ILE A 546 -34.70 3.24 -55.24
C ILE A 546 -34.95 1.74 -55.35
N GLY A 547 -33.99 0.92 -54.92
CA GLY A 547 -34.14 -0.52 -54.96
C GLY A 547 -33.03 -1.27 -54.25
N GLY A 548 -33.35 -2.49 -53.82
CA GLY A 548 -32.42 -3.33 -53.09
C GLY A 548 -32.70 -4.82 -53.22
N LEU A 549 -31.77 -5.61 -52.69
CA LEU A 549 -31.90 -7.04 -52.53
C LEU A 549 -31.52 -7.43 -51.10
N TYR A 550 -32.13 -8.48 -50.58
CA TYR A 550 -31.86 -8.95 -49.23
C TYR A 550 -32.04 -10.46 -49.12
N TYR A 551 -31.29 -11.07 -48.21
CA TYR A 551 -31.26 -12.50 -47.98
C TYR A 551 -31.28 -12.77 -46.47
N HIS A 552 -32.22 -13.58 -46.00
CA HIS A 552 -32.45 -13.85 -44.56
C HIS A 552 -32.62 -12.58 -43.72
N MET A 553 -33.32 -11.60 -44.28
CA MET A 553 -33.63 -10.32 -43.64
C MET A 553 -35.13 -10.03 -43.83
N SER A 554 -35.74 -9.37 -42.85
CA SER A 554 -37.08 -8.81 -42.97
C SER A 554 -36.99 -7.29 -42.91
N PRO A 555 -37.53 -6.55 -43.89
CA PRO A 555 -37.77 -5.13 -43.70
C PRO A 555 -38.77 -4.93 -42.56
N ASN A 556 -38.53 -3.94 -41.70
CA ASN A 556 -39.51 -3.48 -40.74
C ASN A 556 -40.71 -2.91 -41.50
N LYS A 557 -41.93 -3.16 -41.01
CA LYS A 557 -43.17 -2.71 -41.68
C LYS A 557 -43.22 -1.18 -41.70
N THR A 558 -42.94 -0.58 -42.85
CA THR A 558 -43.35 0.80 -43.18
C THR A 558 -44.85 0.80 -43.47
N THR A 559 -45.58 1.74 -42.90
CA THR A 559 -47.01 1.92 -43.22
C THR A 559 -47.16 2.55 -44.61
N GLU A 560 -48.34 2.39 -45.22
CA GLU A 560 -48.66 3.01 -46.52
C GLU A 560 -48.60 4.54 -46.44
N LEU A 561 -48.92 5.12 -45.26
CA LEU A 561 -48.73 6.55 -44.97
C LEU A 561 -47.26 6.97 -44.96
N ASP A 562 -46.34 6.15 -44.42
CA ASP A 562 -44.90 6.46 -44.42
C ASP A 562 -44.35 6.52 -45.86
N MET A 563 -44.83 5.63 -46.73
CA MET A 563 -44.46 5.63 -48.16
C MET A 563 -45.06 6.83 -48.91
N ILE A 564 -46.28 7.24 -48.59
CA ILE A 564 -46.90 8.44 -49.18
C ILE A 564 -46.20 9.73 -48.70
N ASN A 565 -45.77 9.79 -47.44
CA ASN A 565 -45.07 10.95 -46.88
C ASN A 565 -43.64 11.10 -47.44
N LEU A 566 -42.94 9.98 -47.70
CA LEU A 566 -41.67 9.97 -48.45
C LEU A 566 -41.81 10.52 -49.88
N ASN A 567 -43.01 10.41 -50.47
CA ASN A 567 -43.33 10.92 -51.81
C ASN A 567 -43.85 12.37 -51.81
N LYS A 568 -44.52 12.86 -50.76
CA LYS A 568 -45.16 14.20 -50.74
C LYS A 568 -44.30 15.34 -50.17
N ASN A 569 -43.38 15.09 -49.24
CA ASN A 569 -42.64 16.14 -48.53
C ASN A 569 -41.13 15.92 -48.60
N TYR A 570 -40.51 16.20 -49.76
CA TYR A 570 -39.06 16.12 -49.88
C TYR A 570 -38.39 17.48 -49.66
N THR A 571 -37.95 17.72 -48.43
CA THR A 571 -36.92 18.70 -48.07
C THR A 571 -35.64 17.95 -47.68
N GLY A 572 -34.99 17.29 -48.65
CA GLY A 572 -33.57 16.91 -48.62
C GLY A 572 -33.04 15.96 -47.53
N ALA A 573 -33.83 15.51 -46.55
CA ALA A 573 -33.29 14.84 -45.35
C ALA A 573 -34.08 13.62 -44.84
N ALA A 574 -34.88 12.95 -45.66
CA ALA A 574 -35.52 11.69 -45.27
C ALA A 574 -34.55 10.51 -45.45
N GLY A 575 -34.29 9.77 -44.35
CA GLY A 575 -33.29 8.70 -44.24
C GLY A 575 -33.45 7.56 -45.26
N ASN A 576 -32.32 7.08 -45.77
CA ASN A 576 -32.20 6.24 -46.96
C ASN A 576 -32.43 4.72 -46.77
N ALA A 577 -33.05 4.24 -45.70
CA ALA A 577 -33.20 2.78 -45.55
C ALA A 577 -34.45 2.38 -44.76
N LEU A 578 -35.18 1.38 -45.29
CA LEU A 578 -35.96 0.52 -44.41
C LEU A 578 -34.99 -0.12 -43.42
N VAL A 579 -35.36 -0.17 -42.14
CA VAL A 579 -34.59 -0.93 -41.16
C VAL A 579 -34.84 -2.41 -41.42
N TYR A 580 -33.80 -3.19 -41.71
CA TYR A 580 -33.89 -4.63 -41.94
C TYR A 580 -33.38 -5.40 -40.72
N THR A 581 -34.09 -6.44 -40.31
CA THR A 581 -33.70 -7.31 -39.19
C THR A 581 -33.45 -8.75 -39.66
N PRO A 582 -32.38 -9.44 -39.19
CA PRO A 582 -32.11 -10.83 -39.58
C PRO A 582 -33.24 -11.79 -39.23
N THR A 583 -33.58 -12.69 -40.15
CA THR A 583 -34.63 -13.70 -39.98
C THR A 583 -34.33 -14.97 -40.78
N PRO A 584 -34.54 -16.17 -40.21
CA PRO A 584 -34.27 -17.42 -40.91
C PRO A 584 -35.30 -17.77 -42.01
N LYS A 585 -36.43 -17.05 -42.11
CA LYS A 585 -37.61 -17.49 -42.88
C LYS A 585 -37.79 -16.88 -44.28
N TYR A 586 -36.91 -15.99 -44.75
CA TYR A 586 -37.14 -15.23 -45.99
C TYR A 586 -35.96 -15.25 -46.97
N ILE A 587 -36.22 -15.74 -48.18
CA ILE A 587 -35.31 -15.67 -49.34
C ILE A 587 -36.04 -14.85 -50.42
N SER A 588 -35.61 -13.61 -50.66
CA SER A 588 -36.17 -12.72 -51.69
C SER A 588 -35.03 -12.18 -52.55
N TRP A 589 -34.78 -12.79 -53.71
CA TRP A 589 -33.64 -12.42 -54.54
C TRP A 589 -33.77 -11.03 -55.20
N ILE A 590 -34.99 -10.55 -55.49
CA ILE A 590 -35.22 -9.23 -56.10
C ILE A 590 -36.62 -8.72 -55.73
N LYS A 591 -36.73 -7.55 -55.10
CA LYS A 591 -37.99 -6.78 -55.07
C LYS A 591 -37.71 -5.40 -55.67
N ARG A 592 -38.01 -5.22 -56.97
CA ARG A 592 -37.93 -3.90 -57.61
C ARG A 592 -38.99 -3.01 -56.98
N ARG A 593 -38.57 -1.97 -56.24
CA ARG A 593 -39.42 -0.82 -55.99
C ARG A 593 -39.24 0.16 -57.14
N ARG A 594 -40.35 0.56 -57.75
CA ARG A 594 -40.41 1.72 -58.64
C ARG A 594 -41.28 2.71 -57.89
N GLU A 595 -40.66 3.72 -57.30
CA GLU A 595 -41.38 4.86 -56.76
C GLU A 595 -41.49 5.88 -57.90
N LEU A 596 -42.73 6.27 -58.19
CA LEU A 596 -43.08 7.34 -59.13
C LEU A 596 -43.10 8.67 -58.38
#